data_AF-A0AAJ5C0K7-F1
#
_entry.id   AF-A0AAJ5C0K7-F1
#
_cell.length_a   1.000
_cell.length_b   1.000
_cell.length_c   1.000
_cell.angle_alpha   90.00
_cell.angle_beta   90.00
_cell.angle_gamma   90.00
#
_symmetry.space_group_name_H-M   'P 1'
#
loop_
_entity.id
_entity.type
_entity.pdbx_description
1 polymer ?
#
loop_
_entity_poly.entity_id
_entity_poly.type
_entity_poly.pdbx_seq_one_letter_code
_entity_poly.pdbx_strand_id
1 'polypeptide(L)'
;MRTLYKPLFEVKLLHEFYLTDRSGNNVFELSAQADRLDFLFHKFESFADEINSDLSYEIPETCKDLLKNYGLKLLPSYSGLKLLIEAKLKKLASGVSTYEPIHKLEDDLHIPILIKRRTSRIDSITNQKLERNINSYYLFSNDSTLTGTRGFPYLNSEVSNHDAANDYEQGELAKFAANDIKAFYFDQANTKQWLSKAGKSFTNENDRVLCGSSFSYSFLNANNITKADFTLKDHLGNIVQELHFKASTPFPKVHLAFDPKLLKMLPGEKIKEDLVYQLEVSGTGSFNKVHKLVFYSDNQELSNCIGLILIKVKGNISGYKLFDASGKLITRKNQFNIIDPAAPIFEIHFLSRPSFWRYMNNRNHALQSGLYSDLMHSIDGLLISKEPKSLTANSTLFKLPDSSLFYLPNPVGVDEIHIENKKLYSDIMVPESDLFPLAP
;
A
#
# COMPACT_ATOMS: atom_id res chain seq x y z
N MET A 1 23.81 -1.67 -35.28
CA MET A 1 22.43 -1.19 -35.01
C MET A 1 22.36 -0.72 -33.57
N ARG A 2 21.76 0.45 -33.29
CA ARG A 2 21.56 0.93 -31.92
C ARG A 2 20.28 0.30 -31.36
N THR A 3 20.39 -0.50 -30.30
CA THR A 3 19.24 -1.06 -29.61
C THR A 3 18.33 0.05 -29.07
N LEU A 4 17.02 -0.06 -29.34
CA LEU A 4 16.02 0.93 -28.93
C LEU A 4 15.14 0.35 -27.81
N TYR A 5 15.14 1.00 -26.65
CA TYR A 5 14.22 0.70 -25.56
C TYR A 5 13.09 1.72 -25.48
N LYS A 6 11.88 1.25 -25.19
CA LYS A 6 10.71 2.08 -24.91
C LYS A 6 10.00 1.61 -23.64
N PRO A 7 9.35 2.50 -22.88
CA PRO A 7 8.55 2.07 -21.73
C PRO A 7 7.42 1.16 -22.17
N LEU A 8 7.35 -0.03 -21.58
CA LEU A 8 6.20 -0.93 -21.70
C LEU A 8 5.08 -0.45 -20.78
N PHE A 9 5.43 -0.14 -19.53
CA PHE A 9 4.58 0.51 -18.54
C PHE A 9 5.42 1.22 -17.49
N GLU A 10 4.75 2.04 -16.70
CA GLU A 10 5.26 2.65 -15.47
C GLU A 10 4.34 2.31 -14.31
N VAL A 11 4.91 2.08 -13.12
CA VAL A 11 4.14 1.97 -11.88
C VAL A 11 4.59 3.10 -10.98
N LYS A 12 3.63 3.97 -10.64
CA LYS A 12 3.79 5.03 -9.66
C LYS A 12 3.35 4.52 -8.29
N LEU A 13 4.30 4.42 -7.38
CA LEU A 13 4.00 4.17 -5.98
C LEU A 13 3.91 5.53 -5.30
N LEU A 14 2.72 5.91 -4.87
CA LEU A 14 2.40 7.21 -4.27
C LEU A 14 2.13 7.00 -2.79
N HIS A 15 2.77 7.77 -1.92
CA HIS A 15 2.55 7.67 -0.48
C HIS A 15 2.31 9.06 0.11
N GLU A 16 1.24 9.19 0.87
CA GLU A 16 0.73 10.45 1.44
C GLU A 16 1.83 11.25 2.13
N PHE A 17 2.66 10.59 2.95
CA PHE A 17 3.79 11.19 3.68
C PHE A 17 4.65 12.13 2.81
N TYR A 18 5.05 11.67 1.63
CA TYR A 18 5.91 12.44 0.71
C TYR A 18 5.13 13.45 -0.12
N LEU A 19 3.83 13.20 -0.32
CA LEU A 19 3.00 13.83 -1.33
C LEU A 19 1.87 14.67 -0.73
N THR A 20 2.14 15.26 0.44
CA THR A 20 1.29 16.25 1.10
C THR A 20 1.98 17.61 1.07
N ASP A 21 1.23 18.66 0.72
CA ASP A 21 1.69 20.04 0.74
C ASP A 21 1.57 20.66 2.14
N ARG A 22 2.08 21.90 2.32
CA ARG A 22 2.03 22.58 3.63
C ARG A 22 0.61 22.89 4.11
N SER A 23 -0.34 23.03 3.20
CA SER A 23 -1.76 23.28 3.51
C SER A 23 -2.49 22.01 3.94
N GLY A 24 -1.83 20.85 3.86
CA GLY A 24 -2.41 19.54 4.16
C GLY A 24 -3.12 18.90 2.97
N ASN A 25 -3.10 19.53 1.78
CA ASN A 25 -3.66 18.90 0.59
C ASN A 25 -2.68 17.85 0.07
N ASN A 26 -3.20 16.69 -0.28
CA ASN A 26 -2.38 15.60 -0.81
C ASN A 26 -2.68 15.30 -2.28
N VAL A 27 -1.74 14.60 -2.93
CA VAL A 27 -1.85 14.25 -4.37
C VAL A 27 -3.13 13.45 -4.71
N PHE A 28 -3.76 12.78 -3.74
CA PHE A 28 -4.94 11.94 -3.96
C PHE A 28 -6.22 12.75 -4.13
N GLU A 29 -6.23 14.03 -3.74
CA GLU A 29 -7.33 14.97 -4.00
C GLU A 29 -7.47 15.30 -5.49
N LEU A 30 -6.39 15.15 -6.27
CA LEU A 30 -6.38 15.40 -7.70
C LEU A 30 -7.05 14.24 -8.44
N SER A 31 -8.18 14.52 -9.09
CA SER A 31 -9.00 13.50 -9.76
C SER A 31 -8.35 12.93 -11.03
N ALA A 32 -7.68 13.77 -11.83
CA ALA A 32 -7.06 13.36 -13.09
C ALA A 32 -5.64 12.84 -12.87
N GLN A 33 -5.27 11.78 -13.61
CA GLN A 33 -3.91 11.24 -13.57
C GLN A 33 -2.87 12.26 -14.07
N ALA A 34 -3.21 13.08 -15.06
CA ALA A 34 -2.32 14.12 -15.57
C ALA A 34 -1.90 15.10 -14.46
N ASP A 35 -2.87 15.65 -13.71
CA ASP A 35 -2.61 16.57 -12.60
C ASP A 35 -1.72 15.94 -11.51
N ARG A 36 -1.92 14.65 -11.21
CA ARG A 36 -1.06 13.92 -10.26
C ARG A 36 0.37 13.77 -10.77
N LEU A 37 0.55 13.56 -12.07
CA LEU A 37 1.88 13.47 -12.69
C LEU A 37 2.58 14.83 -12.71
N ASP A 38 1.84 15.91 -12.97
CA ASP A 38 2.37 17.28 -12.89
C ASP A 38 2.79 17.63 -11.46
N PHE A 39 2.00 17.23 -10.46
CA PHE A 39 2.37 17.35 -9.05
C PHE A 39 3.70 16.64 -8.74
N LEU A 40 3.86 15.40 -9.21
CA LEU A 40 5.11 14.64 -9.02
C LEU A 40 6.30 15.30 -9.75
N PHE A 41 6.07 15.85 -10.94
CA PHE A 41 7.10 16.55 -11.69
C PHE A 41 7.60 17.78 -10.93
N HIS A 42 6.71 18.60 -10.38
CA HIS A 42 7.10 19.73 -9.54
C HIS A 42 7.86 19.31 -8.28
N LYS A 43 7.45 18.21 -7.64
CA LYS A 43 8.17 17.66 -6.48
C LYS A 43 9.60 17.23 -6.85
N PHE A 44 9.75 16.56 -8.00
CA PHE A 44 11.06 16.22 -8.56
C PHE A 44 11.93 17.44 -8.84
N GLU A 45 11.39 18.48 -9.49
CA GLU A 45 12.13 19.73 -9.76
C GLU A 45 12.58 20.45 -8.48
N SER A 46 11.80 20.31 -7.41
CA SER A 46 12.12 20.89 -6.09
C SER A 46 13.08 20.04 -5.24
N PHE A 47 13.56 18.89 -5.75
CA PHE A 47 14.38 17.93 -5.00
C PHE A 47 13.74 17.49 -3.67
N ALA A 48 12.41 17.36 -3.65
CA ALA A 48 11.69 16.90 -2.47
C ALA A 48 11.96 15.42 -2.20
N ASP A 49 11.78 15.01 -0.94
CA ASP A 49 11.87 13.60 -0.55
C ASP A 49 10.86 12.73 -1.34
N GLU A 50 11.32 11.54 -1.71
CA GLU A 50 10.55 10.57 -2.49
C GLU A 50 10.53 9.19 -1.82
N ILE A 51 9.51 8.40 -2.12
CA ILE A 51 9.35 7.04 -1.59
C ILE A 51 10.49 6.09 -2.01
N ASN A 52 11.15 6.35 -3.14
CA ASN A 52 12.28 5.54 -3.61
C ASN A 52 13.55 5.72 -2.75
N SER A 53 13.57 6.69 -1.83
CA SER A 53 14.57 6.75 -0.77
C SER A 53 14.42 5.58 0.23
N ASP A 54 13.19 5.12 0.47
CA ASP A 54 12.85 4.04 1.40
C ASP A 54 12.69 2.67 0.74
N LEU A 55 12.52 2.63 -0.60
CA LEU A 55 12.20 1.41 -1.32
C LEU A 55 13.15 1.15 -2.51
N SER A 56 13.37 -0.12 -2.82
CA SER A 56 13.93 -0.56 -4.09
C SER A 56 13.01 -1.55 -4.80
N TYR A 57 13.24 -1.71 -6.11
CA TYR A 57 12.47 -2.60 -6.95
C TYR A 57 13.39 -3.61 -7.60
N GLU A 58 13.07 -4.88 -7.42
CA GLU A 58 13.90 -5.99 -7.85
C GLU A 58 13.06 -7.05 -8.55
N ILE A 59 13.69 -7.79 -9.45
CA ILE A 59 13.08 -8.92 -10.13
C ILE A 59 13.49 -10.17 -9.35
N PRO A 60 12.54 -11.07 -9.01
CA PRO A 60 12.88 -12.36 -8.39
C PRO A 60 13.99 -13.07 -9.16
N GLU A 61 14.89 -13.74 -8.44
CA GLU A 61 16.07 -14.38 -9.04
C GLU A 61 15.66 -15.36 -10.16
N THR A 62 14.62 -16.14 -9.90
CA THR A 62 14.05 -17.12 -10.85
C THR A 62 13.47 -16.49 -12.11
N CYS A 63 13.27 -15.18 -12.14
CA CYS A 63 12.65 -14.45 -13.26
C CYS A 63 13.62 -13.53 -14.00
N LYS A 64 14.91 -13.48 -13.63
CA LYS A 64 15.88 -12.61 -14.32
C LYS A 64 16.12 -13.03 -15.77
N ASP A 65 16.21 -14.32 -16.05
CA ASP A 65 16.37 -14.84 -17.40
C ASP A 65 15.15 -14.54 -18.27
N LEU A 66 13.96 -14.56 -17.69
CA LEU A 66 12.73 -14.17 -18.36
C LEU A 66 12.80 -12.73 -18.87
N LEU A 67 13.26 -11.78 -18.06
CA LEU A 67 13.45 -10.40 -18.53
C LEU A 67 14.47 -10.30 -19.65
N LYS A 68 15.59 -11.02 -19.54
CA LYS A 68 16.64 -11.02 -20.57
C LYS A 68 16.10 -11.56 -21.90
N ASN A 69 15.33 -12.65 -21.86
CA ASN A 69 14.76 -13.32 -23.03
C ASN A 69 13.74 -12.45 -23.78
N TYR A 70 12.98 -11.62 -23.07
CA TYR A 70 12.03 -10.68 -23.68
C TYR A 70 12.60 -9.28 -23.93
N GLY A 71 13.90 -9.06 -23.68
CA GLY A 71 14.53 -7.75 -23.83
C GLY A 71 13.91 -6.69 -22.90
N LEU A 72 13.56 -7.08 -21.68
CA LEU A 72 12.97 -6.21 -20.67
C LEU A 72 14.04 -5.64 -19.73
N LYS A 73 13.86 -4.38 -19.30
CA LYS A 73 14.74 -3.71 -18.33
C LYS A 73 13.94 -2.95 -17.29
N LEU A 74 14.14 -3.28 -16.02
CA LEU A 74 13.58 -2.54 -14.89
C LEU A 74 14.47 -1.35 -14.56
N LEU A 75 13.88 -0.16 -14.44
CA LEU A 75 14.55 1.06 -14.00
C LEU A 75 13.73 1.74 -12.89
N PRO A 76 14.36 2.32 -11.86
CA PRO A 76 13.66 3.19 -10.93
C PRO A 76 13.16 4.46 -11.64
N SER A 77 12.08 5.04 -11.12
CA SER A 77 11.60 6.39 -11.45
C SER A 77 11.64 7.27 -10.20
N TYR A 78 11.21 8.53 -10.26
CA TYR A 78 11.09 9.39 -9.08
C TYR A 78 10.23 8.76 -7.96
N SER A 79 9.06 8.24 -8.31
CA SER A 79 8.11 7.66 -7.34
C SER A 79 7.59 6.34 -7.87
N GLY A 80 8.38 5.27 -7.76
CA GLY A 80 8.08 3.95 -8.34
C GLY A 80 9.12 3.48 -9.36
N LEU A 81 8.65 2.82 -10.42
CA LEU A 81 9.49 2.13 -11.40
C LEU A 81 8.97 2.24 -12.84
N LYS A 82 9.85 2.03 -13.81
CA LYS A 82 9.53 1.87 -15.23
C LYS A 82 10.07 0.53 -15.73
N LEU A 83 9.24 -0.20 -16.46
CA LEU A 83 9.71 -1.36 -17.20
C LEU A 83 9.84 -0.98 -18.68
N LEU A 84 11.06 -1.08 -19.20
CA LEU A 84 11.36 -0.87 -20.60
C LEU A 84 11.36 -2.20 -21.36
N ILE A 85 11.06 -2.12 -22.65
CA ILE A 85 11.11 -3.23 -23.59
C ILE A 85 11.90 -2.84 -24.84
N GLU A 86 12.68 -3.79 -25.34
CA GLU A 86 13.39 -3.65 -26.60
C GLU A 86 12.42 -3.69 -27.79
N ALA A 87 12.46 -2.67 -28.64
CA ALA A 87 11.49 -2.50 -29.71
C ALA A 87 12.10 -2.00 -31.02
N LYS A 88 11.43 -2.30 -32.13
CA LYS A 88 11.70 -1.76 -33.47
C LYS A 88 10.78 -0.58 -33.74
N LEU A 89 11.34 0.48 -34.31
CA LEU A 89 10.58 1.64 -34.79
C LEU A 89 9.97 1.32 -36.16
N LYS A 90 8.66 1.53 -36.29
CA LYS A 90 7.93 1.44 -37.57
C LYS A 90 7.16 2.72 -37.81
N LYS A 91 7.54 3.47 -38.85
CA LYS A 91 6.79 4.65 -39.32
C LYS A 91 5.64 4.19 -40.22
N LEU A 92 4.45 4.70 -39.94
CA LEU A 92 3.27 4.50 -40.78
C LEU A 92 3.24 5.55 -41.89
N ALA A 93 2.44 5.31 -42.93
CA ALA A 93 2.22 6.26 -44.02
C ALA A 93 1.69 7.62 -43.54
N SER A 94 0.97 7.63 -42.40
CA SER A 94 0.48 8.85 -41.74
C SER A 94 1.56 9.67 -41.02
N GLY A 95 2.84 9.26 -41.07
CA GLY A 95 3.93 9.89 -40.32
C GLY A 95 4.01 9.49 -38.84
N VAL A 96 3.00 8.79 -38.32
CA VAL A 96 2.98 8.26 -36.95
C VAL A 96 4.04 7.17 -36.78
N SER A 97 4.82 7.27 -35.72
CA SER A 97 5.80 6.26 -35.33
C SER A 97 5.21 5.30 -34.30
N THR A 98 5.26 4.02 -34.63
CA THR A 98 4.82 2.90 -33.77
C THR A 98 6.03 2.07 -33.34
N TYR A 99 5.89 1.34 -32.24
CA TYR A 99 6.95 0.51 -31.68
C TYR A 99 6.46 -0.92 -31.50
N GLU A 100 7.23 -1.85 -32.05
CA GLU A 100 6.94 -3.29 -32.01
C GLU A 100 8.02 -4.00 -31.21
N PRO A 101 7.68 -4.85 -30.23
CA PRO A 101 8.68 -5.63 -29.49
C PRO A 101 9.60 -6.43 -30.40
N ILE A 102 10.88 -6.52 -30.07
CA ILE A 102 11.78 -7.44 -30.79
C ILE A 102 11.40 -8.89 -30.50
N HIS A 103 11.07 -9.17 -29.24
CA HIS A 103 10.59 -10.45 -28.77
C HIS A 103 9.12 -10.29 -28.38
N LYS A 104 8.24 -11.07 -29.00
CA LYS A 104 6.81 -11.04 -28.67
C LYS A 104 6.61 -11.59 -27.26
N LEU A 105 5.91 -10.83 -26.40
CA LEU A 105 5.51 -11.30 -25.08
C LEU A 105 4.30 -12.24 -25.22
N GLU A 106 4.27 -13.30 -24.42
CA GLU A 106 3.13 -14.20 -24.37
C GLU A 106 1.94 -13.52 -23.68
N ASP A 107 0.72 -13.85 -24.09
CA ASP A 107 -0.49 -13.23 -23.56
C ASP A 107 -0.66 -13.49 -22.05
N ASP A 108 -0.29 -14.70 -21.59
CA ASP A 108 -0.41 -15.13 -20.20
C ASP A 108 0.87 -14.91 -19.37
N LEU A 109 1.88 -14.24 -19.95
CA LEU A 109 3.09 -13.85 -19.25
C LEU A 109 2.75 -12.87 -18.12
N HIS A 110 3.30 -13.12 -16.93
CA HIS A 110 3.32 -12.18 -15.83
C HIS A 110 4.74 -11.74 -15.49
N ILE A 111 4.86 -10.48 -15.09
CA ILE A 111 6.13 -9.84 -14.78
C ILE A 111 6.11 -9.53 -13.27
N PRO A 112 6.80 -10.33 -12.45
CA PRO A 112 6.88 -10.12 -11.02
C PRO A 112 7.98 -9.10 -10.69
N ILE A 113 7.66 -8.16 -9.80
CA ILE A 113 8.58 -7.13 -9.32
C ILE A 113 8.40 -7.01 -7.80
N LEU A 114 9.43 -7.38 -7.05
CA LEU A 114 9.48 -7.25 -5.60
C LEU A 114 9.66 -5.79 -5.22
N ILE A 115 8.92 -5.33 -4.22
CA ILE A 115 9.12 -4.04 -3.58
C ILE A 115 9.88 -4.26 -2.27
N LYS A 116 11.17 -3.96 -2.27
CA LYS A 116 12.11 -4.18 -1.17
C LYS A 116 12.19 -2.96 -0.28
N ARG A 117 12.32 -3.18 1.03
CA ARG A 117 12.64 -2.15 2.02
C ARG A 117 14.13 -1.80 1.92
N ARG A 118 14.42 -0.50 1.87
CA ARG A 118 15.76 0.05 2.15
C ARG A 118 15.88 0.51 3.60
N THR A 119 14.79 1.03 4.15
CA THR A 119 14.71 1.54 5.51
C THR A 119 13.47 0.96 6.20
N SER A 120 13.48 0.92 7.54
CA SER A 120 12.31 0.57 8.35
C SER A 120 11.30 1.72 8.47
N ARG A 121 11.67 2.94 8.05
CA ARG A 121 10.83 4.14 8.14
C ARG A 121 9.47 3.94 7.48
N ILE A 122 9.43 3.22 6.35
CA ILE A 122 8.19 2.95 5.62
C ILE A 122 7.14 2.25 6.50
N ASP A 123 7.53 1.28 7.32
CA ASP A 123 6.58 0.53 8.15
C ASP A 123 5.97 1.40 9.27
N SER A 124 6.74 2.39 9.76
CA SER A 124 6.26 3.36 10.76
C SER A 124 5.33 4.42 10.16
N ILE A 125 5.64 4.96 8.96
CA ILE A 125 4.82 6.01 8.33
C ILE A 125 3.60 5.48 7.59
N THR A 126 3.60 4.23 7.12
CA THR A 126 2.50 3.71 6.30
C THR A 126 1.29 3.34 7.16
N ASN A 127 0.10 3.70 6.68
CA ASN A 127 -1.15 3.26 7.26
C ASN A 127 -1.30 1.75 7.09
N GLN A 128 -1.24 1.03 8.20
CA GLN A 128 -1.36 -0.41 8.22
C GLN A 128 -1.92 -0.84 9.58
N LYS A 129 -2.78 -1.87 9.57
CA LYS A 129 -3.28 -2.53 10.78
C LYS A 129 -2.12 -2.85 11.73
N LEU A 130 -2.32 -2.62 13.03
CA LEU A 130 -1.30 -2.78 14.06
C LEU A 130 -1.19 -4.25 14.45
N GLU A 131 -2.34 -4.88 14.65
CA GLU A 131 -2.43 -6.28 15.03
C GLU A 131 -2.90 -7.13 13.84
N ARG A 132 -2.14 -8.18 13.49
CA ARG A 132 -2.53 -9.13 12.45
C ARG A 132 -2.45 -10.57 12.92
N ASN A 133 -3.42 -11.36 12.48
CA ASN A 133 -3.35 -12.80 12.64
C ASN A 133 -2.21 -13.38 11.80
N ILE A 134 -2.02 -12.88 10.57
CA ILE A 134 -0.99 -13.32 9.63
C ILE A 134 -0.22 -12.09 9.17
N ASN A 135 1.11 -12.12 9.31
CA ASN A 135 1.96 -11.05 8.78
C ASN A 135 2.23 -11.27 7.29
N SER A 136 1.22 -11.01 6.46
CA SER A 136 1.27 -11.14 5.00
C SER A 136 1.77 -9.86 4.33
N TYR A 137 2.34 -10.06 3.15
CA TYR A 137 2.88 -9.01 2.27
C TYR A 137 1.80 -8.57 1.27
N TYR A 138 1.98 -7.37 0.72
CA TYR A 138 1.08 -6.84 -0.30
C TYR A 138 1.25 -7.57 -1.64
N LEU A 139 0.15 -7.79 -2.36
CA LEU A 139 0.13 -8.27 -3.74
C LEU A 139 -0.67 -7.32 -4.63
N PHE A 140 0.05 -6.52 -5.41
CA PHE A 140 -0.51 -5.58 -6.38
C PHE A 140 -0.51 -6.20 -7.77
N SER A 141 -1.58 -5.98 -8.53
CA SER A 141 -1.73 -6.59 -9.85
C SER A 141 -2.63 -5.77 -10.76
N ASN A 142 -2.46 -5.93 -12.07
CA ASN A 142 -3.40 -5.42 -13.08
C ASN A 142 -4.47 -6.46 -13.47
N ASP A 143 -4.56 -7.55 -12.70
CA ASP A 143 -5.49 -8.65 -12.87
C ASP A 143 -6.23 -8.88 -11.53
N SER A 144 -7.55 -9.11 -11.60
CA SER A 144 -8.41 -9.25 -10.42
C SER A 144 -8.40 -10.63 -9.77
N THR A 145 -7.84 -11.66 -10.41
CA THR A 145 -7.97 -13.05 -9.99
C THR A 145 -7.43 -13.31 -8.57
N LEU A 146 -6.30 -12.71 -8.20
CA LEU A 146 -5.62 -13.04 -6.92
C LEU A 146 -6.06 -12.18 -5.73
N THR A 147 -6.27 -10.87 -5.90
CA THR A 147 -6.62 -9.96 -4.78
C THR A 147 -8.00 -9.31 -4.89
N GLY A 148 -8.72 -9.49 -6.00
CA GLY A 148 -10.08 -8.97 -6.17
C GLY A 148 -10.21 -7.78 -7.13
N THR A 149 -11.38 -7.15 -7.14
CA THR A 149 -11.73 -6.06 -8.06
C THR A 149 -10.83 -4.83 -7.87
N ARG A 150 -10.57 -4.11 -8.97
CA ARG A 150 -9.86 -2.83 -9.02
C ARG A 150 -10.23 -2.06 -10.28
N GLY A 151 -10.01 -0.74 -10.28
CA GLY A 151 -10.27 0.13 -11.43
C GLY A 151 -8.97 0.77 -11.95
N PHE A 152 -8.85 0.98 -13.26
CA PHE A 152 -7.73 1.72 -13.84
C PHE A 152 -7.67 3.16 -13.27
N PRO A 153 -6.49 3.67 -12.89
CA PRO A 153 -5.14 3.11 -13.06
C PRO A 153 -4.58 2.29 -11.86
N TYR A 154 -5.40 1.93 -10.88
CA TYR A 154 -4.97 1.43 -9.57
C TYR A 154 -4.68 -0.07 -9.49
N LEU A 155 -3.46 -0.45 -9.10
CA LEU A 155 -3.09 -1.87 -8.94
C LEU A 155 -3.53 -2.49 -7.61
N ASN A 156 -3.90 -1.67 -6.63
CA ASN A 156 -4.48 -2.14 -5.38
C ASN A 156 -5.94 -2.55 -5.58
N SER A 157 -6.38 -3.53 -4.79
CA SER A 157 -7.76 -3.98 -4.74
C SER A 157 -8.67 -2.94 -4.09
N GLU A 158 -9.96 -3.00 -4.40
CA GLU A 158 -10.96 -2.14 -3.77
C GLU A 158 -10.99 -2.32 -2.26
N VAL A 159 -11.19 -1.20 -1.55
CA VAL A 159 -11.45 -1.19 -0.11
C VAL A 159 -12.79 -1.88 0.16
N SER A 160 -12.82 -2.77 1.15
CA SER A 160 -14.03 -3.47 1.58
C SER A 160 -15.13 -2.51 2.01
N ASN A 161 -16.38 -2.91 1.75
CA ASN A 161 -17.54 -2.18 2.26
C ASN A 161 -17.54 -2.17 3.79
N HIS A 162 -18.08 -1.10 4.37
CA HIS A 162 -18.28 -1.01 5.81
C HIS A 162 -19.19 -2.14 6.31
N ASP A 163 -18.63 -2.95 7.21
CA ASP A 163 -19.34 -3.93 8.01
C ASP A 163 -19.39 -3.48 9.48
N ALA A 164 -20.59 -3.30 10.04
CA ALA A 164 -20.79 -2.87 11.42
C ALA A 164 -20.41 -3.94 12.46
N ALA A 165 -20.35 -5.21 12.05
CA ALA A 165 -19.93 -6.32 12.91
C ALA A 165 -18.41 -6.46 12.98
N ASN A 166 -17.66 -5.78 12.10
CA ASN A 166 -16.20 -5.83 12.10
C ASN A 166 -15.61 -4.92 13.19
N ASP A 167 -14.55 -5.40 13.84
CA ASP A 167 -13.76 -4.63 14.78
C ASP A 167 -12.58 -3.99 14.05
N TYR A 168 -12.75 -2.70 13.73
CA TYR A 168 -11.72 -1.89 13.09
C TYR A 168 -10.70 -1.35 14.10
N GLU A 169 -9.46 -1.19 13.62
CA GLU A 169 -8.37 -0.47 14.27
C GLU A 169 -8.17 0.92 13.64
N GLN A 170 -7.52 1.82 14.39
CA GLN A 170 -7.27 3.17 13.91
C GLN A 170 -6.51 3.16 12.57
N GLY A 171 -7.06 3.88 11.60
CA GLY A 171 -6.55 3.98 10.23
C GLY A 171 -7.11 2.94 9.26
N GLU A 172 -7.77 1.88 9.72
CA GLU A 172 -8.41 0.91 8.81
C GLU A 172 -9.45 1.60 7.92
N LEU A 173 -9.45 1.21 6.65
CA LEU A 173 -10.30 1.82 5.63
C LEU A 173 -11.58 1.01 5.42
N ALA A 174 -12.69 1.71 5.28
CA ALA A 174 -13.96 1.13 4.84
C ALA A 174 -14.64 2.01 3.79
N LYS A 175 -15.34 1.36 2.87
CA LYS A 175 -16.13 2.01 1.81
C LYS A 175 -17.59 2.12 2.25
N PHE A 176 -18.10 3.34 2.31
CA PHE A 176 -19.50 3.64 2.69
C PHE A 176 -20.40 3.86 1.47
N ALA A 177 -19.83 4.36 0.38
CA ALA A 177 -20.50 4.55 -0.90
C ALA A 177 -19.48 4.58 -2.04
N ALA A 178 -19.95 4.74 -3.28
CA ALA A 178 -19.07 4.98 -4.42
C ALA A 178 -18.27 6.27 -4.21
N ASN A 179 -16.94 6.16 -4.13
CA ASN A 179 -16.01 7.26 -3.81
C ASN A 179 -16.12 7.83 -2.39
N ASP A 180 -16.77 7.14 -1.45
CA ASP A 180 -16.75 7.50 -0.02
C ASP A 180 -15.95 6.45 0.75
N ILE A 181 -14.64 6.68 0.84
CA ILE A 181 -13.72 5.88 1.64
C ILE A 181 -13.42 6.65 2.92
N LYS A 182 -13.54 5.98 4.07
CA LYS A 182 -13.27 6.57 5.37
C LYS A 182 -12.27 5.74 6.14
N ALA A 183 -11.44 6.42 6.94
CA ALA A 183 -10.53 5.82 7.90
C ALA A 183 -11.17 5.80 9.29
N PHE A 184 -11.12 4.65 9.94
CA PHE A 184 -11.65 4.45 11.28
C PHE A 184 -10.74 5.10 12.35
N TYR A 185 -11.34 5.62 13.43
CA TYR A 185 -10.60 5.97 14.65
C TYR A 185 -11.52 5.98 15.88
N PHE A 186 -10.94 5.97 17.08
CA PHE A 186 -11.65 6.25 18.32
C PHE A 186 -11.40 7.69 18.75
N ASP A 187 -12.46 8.47 18.99
CA ASP A 187 -12.32 9.83 19.51
C ASP A 187 -11.93 9.86 21.00
N GLN A 188 -11.76 11.04 21.59
CA GLN A 188 -11.37 11.18 23.00
C GLN A 188 -12.39 10.56 23.98
N ALA A 189 -13.67 10.49 23.62
CA ALA A 189 -14.70 9.81 24.40
C ALA A 189 -14.76 8.28 24.18
N ASN A 190 -13.80 7.71 23.44
CA ASN A 190 -13.73 6.30 23.04
C ASN A 190 -14.94 5.84 22.21
N THR A 191 -15.54 6.76 21.45
CA THR A 191 -16.59 6.45 20.49
C THR A 191 -16.01 6.18 19.11
N LYS A 192 -16.65 5.27 18.37
CA LYS A 192 -16.24 4.90 17.01
C LYS A 192 -16.53 6.05 16.05
N GLN A 193 -15.52 6.55 15.35
CA GLN A 193 -15.62 7.64 14.40
C GLN A 193 -14.99 7.27 13.05
N TRP A 194 -15.32 8.06 12.02
CA TRP A 194 -14.89 7.82 10.64
C TRP A 194 -14.49 9.14 9.97
N LEU A 195 -13.23 9.20 9.52
CA LEU A 195 -12.68 10.36 8.82
C LEU A 195 -12.67 10.11 7.31
N SER A 196 -13.31 10.98 6.53
CA SER A 196 -13.30 10.89 5.07
C SER A 196 -11.89 11.03 4.50
N LYS A 197 -11.56 10.22 3.50
CA LYS A 197 -10.29 10.24 2.78
C LYS A 197 -10.52 10.60 1.32
N ALA A 198 -9.91 11.70 0.88
CA ALA A 198 -10.01 12.16 -0.49
C ALA A 198 -9.17 11.27 -1.41
N GLY A 199 -9.82 10.67 -2.42
CA GLY A 199 -9.20 9.77 -3.38
C GLY A 199 -10.16 8.67 -3.81
N LYS A 200 -9.75 7.84 -4.77
CA LYS A 200 -10.61 6.80 -5.35
C LYS A 200 -10.23 5.38 -4.92
N SER A 201 -8.99 5.16 -4.54
CA SER A 201 -8.46 3.82 -4.28
C SER A 201 -7.23 3.92 -3.39
N PHE A 202 -7.11 3.01 -2.41
CA PHE A 202 -5.97 2.96 -1.50
C PHE A 202 -5.61 1.53 -1.18
N THR A 203 -4.31 1.29 -0.99
CA THR A 203 -3.81 0.03 -0.45
C THR A 203 -4.47 -0.28 0.88
N ASN A 204 -4.94 -1.52 1.04
CA ASN A 204 -5.69 -1.96 2.20
C ASN A 204 -5.43 -3.45 2.52
N GLU A 205 -6.11 -4.01 3.54
CA GLU A 205 -5.87 -5.38 3.98
C GLU A 205 -6.29 -6.44 2.94
N ASN A 206 -7.14 -6.12 1.96
CA ASN A 206 -7.46 -7.03 0.85
C ASN A 206 -6.24 -7.30 -0.07
N ASP A 207 -5.26 -6.41 -0.07
CA ASP A 207 -4.01 -6.58 -0.81
C ASP A 207 -3.02 -7.48 -0.06
N ARG A 208 -3.19 -7.70 1.25
CA ARG A 208 -2.27 -8.45 2.11
C ARG A 208 -2.57 -9.95 2.11
N VAL A 209 -2.39 -10.58 0.96
CA VAL A 209 -2.63 -12.03 0.79
C VAL A 209 -1.36 -12.85 0.62
N LEU A 210 -0.23 -12.20 0.34
CA LEU A 210 1.00 -12.91 -0.04
C LEU A 210 1.74 -13.41 1.20
N CYS A 211 2.02 -14.70 1.27
CA CYS A 211 2.80 -15.29 2.36
C CYS A 211 3.79 -16.33 1.84
N GLY A 212 4.78 -16.64 2.67
CA GLY A 212 5.61 -17.82 2.46
C GLY A 212 4.85 -19.12 2.77
N SER A 213 5.41 -20.27 2.37
CA SER A 213 4.87 -21.59 2.77
C SER A 213 4.96 -21.86 4.28
N SER A 214 5.80 -21.09 4.98
CA SER A 214 6.03 -21.16 6.41
C SER A 214 5.96 -19.76 7.01
N PHE A 215 5.07 -19.57 7.98
CA PHE A 215 4.83 -18.29 8.64
C PHE A 215 4.22 -18.50 10.02
N SER A 216 4.12 -17.42 10.80
CA SER A 216 3.46 -17.49 12.10
C SER A 216 2.03 -16.96 12.06
N TYR A 217 1.16 -17.58 12.85
CA TYR A 217 -0.19 -17.12 13.12
C TYR A 217 -0.31 -16.65 14.56
N SER A 218 -0.80 -15.42 14.76
CA SER A 218 -1.03 -14.82 16.08
C SER A 218 -2.53 -14.81 16.41
N PHE A 219 -2.89 -15.20 17.64
CA PHE A 219 -4.24 -15.15 18.16
C PHE A 219 -4.48 -13.79 18.83
N LEU A 220 -4.98 -12.83 18.05
CA LEU A 220 -5.27 -11.48 18.54
C LEU A 220 -6.46 -11.50 19.49
N ASN A 221 -6.34 -10.83 20.64
CA ASN A 221 -7.42 -10.64 21.61
C ASN A 221 -8.09 -11.93 22.12
N ALA A 222 -7.47 -13.11 21.91
CA ALA A 222 -7.98 -14.41 22.32
C ALA A 222 -7.08 -15.03 23.38
N ASN A 223 -7.32 -14.67 24.65
CA ASN A 223 -6.39 -14.96 25.76
C ASN A 223 -6.35 -16.43 26.21
N ASN A 224 -7.18 -17.30 25.64
CA ASN A 224 -7.40 -18.67 26.15
C ASN A 224 -7.36 -19.76 25.07
N ILE A 225 -6.62 -19.53 23.97
CA ILE A 225 -6.47 -20.55 22.91
C ILE A 225 -5.56 -21.67 23.40
N THR A 226 -6.13 -22.83 23.66
CA THR A 226 -5.43 -24.07 24.09
C THR A 226 -5.50 -25.17 23.04
N LYS A 227 -6.40 -25.03 22.05
CA LYS A 227 -6.52 -25.86 20.86
C LYS A 227 -6.75 -24.94 19.66
N ALA A 228 -6.10 -25.24 18.54
CA ALA A 228 -6.36 -24.58 17.26
C ALA A 228 -6.18 -25.56 16.11
N ASP A 229 -7.14 -25.58 15.21
CA ASP A 229 -7.16 -26.38 14.00
C ASP A 229 -7.11 -25.44 12.78
N PHE A 230 -6.21 -25.72 11.85
CA PHE A 230 -5.99 -24.96 10.63
C PHE A 230 -6.25 -25.86 9.44
N THR A 231 -7.22 -25.50 8.61
CA THR A 231 -7.56 -26.24 7.38
C THR A 231 -7.28 -25.33 6.19
N LEU A 232 -6.25 -25.68 5.41
CA LEU A 232 -5.94 -25.00 4.17
C LEU A 232 -6.74 -25.65 3.03
N LYS A 233 -7.52 -24.85 2.32
CA LYS A 233 -8.32 -25.28 1.16
C LYS A 233 -7.87 -24.60 -0.12
N ASP A 234 -7.99 -25.29 -1.24
CA ASP A 234 -7.80 -24.71 -2.58
C ASP A 234 -9.03 -23.88 -3.02
N HIS A 235 -8.95 -23.26 -4.19
CA HIS A 235 -10.04 -22.49 -4.80
C HIS A 235 -11.34 -23.28 -5.07
N LEU A 236 -11.30 -24.61 -5.07
CA LEU A 236 -12.46 -25.49 -5.23
C LEU A 236 -13.03 -25.96 -3.89
N GLY A 237 -12.41 -25.56 -2.77
CA GLY A 237 -12.78 -25.97 -1.42
C GLY A 237 -12.23 -27.34 -1.00
N ASN A 238 -11.35 -27.95 -1.79
CA ASN A 238 -10.69 -29.21 -1.40
C ASN A 238 -9.65 -28.92 -0.33
N ILE A 239 -9.57 -29.80 0.67
CA ILE A 239 -8.55 -29.71 1.72
C ILE A 239 -7.19 -30.08 1.11
N VAL A 240 -6.24 -29.15 1.23
CA VAL A 240 -4.86 -29.29 0.77
C VAL A 240 -4.02 -29.85 1.91
N GLN A 241 -4.16 -29.28 3.11
CA GLN A 241 -3.44 -29.71 4.31
C GLN A 241 -4.14 -29.23 5.58
N GLU A 242 -4.04 -30.02 6.64
CA GLU A 242 -4.52 -29.65 7.98
C GLU A 242 -3.37 -29.62 8.98
N LEU A 243 -3.41 -28.67 9.92
CA LEU A 243 -2.47 -28.55 11.03
C LEU A 243 -3.25 -28.42 12.34
N HIS A 244 -2.90 -29.23 13.34
CA HIS A 244 -3.60 -29.29 14.62
C HIS A 244 -2.65 -28.97 15.76
N PHE A 245 -3.02 -28.00 16.59
CA PHE A 245 -2.25 -27.57 17.75
C PHE A 245 -3.08 -27.78 19.02
N LYS A 246 -2.44 -28.35 20.05
CA LYS A 246 -3.05 -28.53 21.38
C LYS A 246 -1.98 -28.37 22.45
N ALA A 247 -2.27 -27.61 23.48
CA ALA A 247 -1.42 -27.44 24.65
C ALA A 247 -2.25 -27.40 25.94
N SER A 248 -1.63 -27.67 27.08
CA SER A 248 -2.26 -27.57 28.41
C SER A 248 -2.41 -26.12 28.88
N THR A 249 -1.56 -25.21 28.39
CA THR A 249 -1.61 -23.77 28.67
C THR A 249 -1.96 -22.99 27.40
N PRO A 250 -2.61 -21.82 27.52
CA PRO A 250 -2.89 -20.97 26.36
C PRO A 250 -1.62 -20.59 25.59
N PHE A 251 -1.71 -20.58 24.26
CA PHE A 251 -0.64 -20.10 23.38
C PHE A 251 -1.12 -18.90 22.55
N PRO A 252 -0.36 -17.78 22.52
CA PRO A 252 -0.75 -16.58 21.77
C PRO A 252 -0.39 -16.67 20.28
N LYS A 253 0.45 -17.64 19.90
CA LYS A 253 1.03 -17.73 18.56
C LYS A 253 1.40 -19.18 18.23
N VAL A 254 1.25 -19.56 16.97
CA VAL A 254 1.71 -20.85 16.42
C VAL A 254 2.50 -20.63 15.13
N HIS A 255 3.36 -21.59 14.80
CA HIS A 255 4.08 -21.61 13.54
C HIS A 255 3.39 -22.58 12.57
N LEU A 256 2.97 -22.06 11.42
CA LEU A 256 2.35 -22.84 10.35
C LEU A 256 3.41 -23.14 9.29
N ALA A 257 3.53 -24.41 8.92
CA ALA A 257 4.42 -24.86 7.86
C ALA A 257 3.64 -25.81 6.94
N PHE A 258 3.31 -25.31 5.75
CA PHE A 258 2.64 -26.07 4.70
C PHE A 258 3.69 -26.71 3.79
N ASP A 259 3.42 -27.94 3.31
CA ASP A 259 4.33 -28.63 2.39
C ASP A 259 4.36 -27.89 1.04
N PRO A 260 5.51 -27.31 0.63
CA PRO A 260 5.61 -26.59 -0.64
C PRO A 260 5.24 -27.45 -1.87
N LYS A 261 5.32 -28.78 -1.78
CA LYS A 261 4.95 -29.69 -2.89
C LYS A 261 3.44 -29.74 -3.14
N LEU A 262 2.64 -29.37 -2.16
CA LEU A 262 1.18 -29.32 -2.26
C LEU A 262 0.68 -27.93 -2.71
N LEU A 263 1.59 -26.96 -2.86
CA LEU A 263 1.27 -25.57 -3.12
C LEU A 263 1.67 -25.17 -4.53
N LYS A 264 0.78 -24.41 -5.19
CA LYS A 264 1.11 -23.58 -6.34
C LYS A 264 1.59 -22.23 -5.82
N MET A 265 2.73 -21.78 -6.31
CA MET A 265 3.43 -20.64 -5.73
C MET A 265 3.94 -19.66 -6.80
N LEU A 266 3.82 -18.37 -6.48
CA LEU A 266 4.49 -17.31 -7.21
C LEU A 266 5.99 -17.31 -6.90
N PRO A 267 6.86 -16.82 -7.81
CA PRO A 267 6.52 -16.30 -9.14
C PRO A 267 6.48 -17.37 -10.24
N GLY A 268 6.77 -18.63 -9.93
CA GLY A 268 6.91 -19.71 -10.94
C GLY A 268 5.61 -20.10 -11.64
N GLU A 269 4.47 -19.99 -10.95
CA GLU A 269 3.16 -20.34 -11.50
C GLU A 269 2.49 -19.18 -12.24
N LYS A 270 1.70 -19.51 -13.27
CA LYS A 270 0.91 -18.54 -14.05
C LYS A 270 -0.30 -18.03 -13.25
N ILE A 271 -0.66 -16.76 -13.43
CA ILE A 271 -1.81 -16.15 -12.73
C ILE A 271 -3.12 -16.83 -13.11
N LYS A 272 -3.67 -17.59 -12.16
CA LYS A 272 -4.92 -18.36 -12.24
C LYS A 272 -5.56 -18.45 -10.86
N GLU A 273 -6.83 -18.86 -10.81
CA GLU A 273 -7.60 -19.00 -9.56
C GLU A 273 -7.04 -20.07 -8.63
N ASP A 274 -6.36 -21.08 -9.17
CA ASP A 274 -5.73 -22.17 -8.43
C ASP A 274 -4.50 -21.77 -7.59
N LEU A 275 -4.08 -20.52 -7.66
CA LEU A 275 -3.10 -19.90 -6.75
C LEU A 275 -3.73 -19.33 -5.48
N VAL A 276 -5.05 -19.25 -5.41
CA VAL A 276 -5.78 -18.72 -4.27
C VAL A 276 -6.14 -19.86 -3.32
N TYR A 277 -5.74 -19.70 -2.07
CA TYR A 277 -6.06 -20.61 -0.99
C TYR A 277 -6.90 -19.93 0.08
N GLN A 278 -7.71 -20.72 0.77
CA GLN A 278 -8.48 -20.30 1.93
C GLN A 278 -7.96 -21.03 3.17
N LEU A 279 -7.48 -20.27 4.15
CA LEU A 279 -7.10 -20.81 5.46
C LEU A 279 -8.24 -20.60 6.44
N GLU A 280 -8.91 -21.69 6.81
CA GLU A 280 -9.89 -21.72 7.88
C GLU A 280 -9.20 -22.06 9.20
N VAL A 281 -9.44 -21.22 10.20
CA VAL A 281 -8.88 -21.38 11.54
C VAL A 281 -10.03 -21.52 12.50
N SER A 282 -10.03 -22.61 13.27
CA SER A 282 -10.93 -22.81 14.41
C SER A 282 -10.10 -23.04 15.66
N GLY A 283 -10.63 -22.71 16.84
CA GLY A 283 -9.90 -22.88 18.09
C GLY A 283 -10.77 -23.07 19.30
N THR A 284 -10.16 -23.05 20.49
CA THR A 284 -10.87 -23.16 21.78
C THR A 284 -12.07 -22.19 21.84
N GLY A 285 -13.23 -22.71 22.25
CA GLY A 285 -14.47 -21.94 22.29
C GLY A 285 -15.10 -21.81 20.89
N SER A 286 -15.58 -20.61 20.58
CA SER A 286 -16.19 -20.27 19.29
C SER A 286 -15.24 -19.49 18.37
N PHE A 287 -13.92 -19.56 18.60
CA PHE A 287 -12.96 -18.82 17.79
C PHE A 287 -12.96 -19.38 16.36
N ASN A 288 -13.29 -18.52 15.39
CA ASN A 288 -13.20 -18.83 13.97
C ASN A 288 -12.67 -17.64 13.18
N LYS A 289 -11.80 -17.91 12.20
CA LYS A 289 -11.35 -16.92 11.22
C LYS A 289 -11.13 -17.58 9.87
N VAL A 290 -11.32 -16.82 8.80
CA VAL A 290 -11.06 -17.26 7.43
C VAL A 290 -10.14 -16.24 6.78
N HIS A 291 -9.07 -16.72 6.14
CA HIS A 291 -8.07 -15.88 5.49
C HIS A 291 -7.89 -16.31 4.04
N LYS A 292 -7.72 -15.33 3.14
CA LYS A 292 -7.32 -15.56 1.76
C LYS A 292 -5.80 -15.49 1.66
N LEU A 293 -5.17 -16.51 1.07
CA LEU A 293 -3.72 -16.61 0.95
C LEU A 293 -3.29 -16.87 -0.49
N VAL A 294 -2.13 -16.32 -0.85
CA VAL A 294 -1.37 -16.65 -2.06
C VAL A 294 0.06 -16.92 -1.63
N PHE A 295 0.60 -18.06 -2.06
CA PHE A 295 1.93 -18.47 -1.62
C PHE A 295 3.03 -17.99 -2.56
N TYR A 296 4.18 -17.65 -1.97
CA TYR A 296 5.42 -17.33 -2.67
C TYR A 296 6.48 -18.38 -2.36
N SER A 297 7.25 -18.77 -3.37
CA SER A 297 8.15 -19.92 -3.31
C SER A 297 9.41 -19.66 -2.48
N ASP A 298 9.90 -18.42 -2.43
CA ASP A 298 11.13 -18.05 -1.74
C ASP A 298 10.87 -17.09 -0.56
N ASN A 299 10.91 -17.64 0.66
CA ASN A 299 10.71 -16.88 1.89
C ASN A 299 11.84 -15.88 2.17
N GLN A 300 13.06 -16.13 1.70
CA GLN A 300 14.18 -15.23 1.90
C GLN A 300 14.00 -13.97 1.06
N GLU A 301 13.57 -14.12 -0.20
CA GLU A 301 13.22 -12.97 -1.03
C GLU A 301 12.10 -12.13 -0.39
N LEU A 302 11.08 -12.75 0.19
CA LEU A 302 9.99 -12.01 0.84
C LEU A 302 10.39 -11.28 2.12
N SER A 303 11.34 -11.80 2.90
CA SER A 303 11.65 -11.30 4.25
C SER A 303 11.90 -9.79 4.33
N ASN A 304 12.51 -9.20 3.30
CA ASN A 304 12.81 -7.78 3.21
C ASN A 304 11.85 -6.99 2.28
N CYS A 305 10.71 -7.57 1.89
CA CYS A 305 9.76 -6.94 0.98
C CYS A 305 8.57 -6.30 1.72
N ILE A 306 8.04 -5.20 1.20
CA ILE A 306 6.69 -4.74 1.57
C ILE A 306 5.62 -5.50 0.77
N GLY A 307 5.96 -5.98 -0.43
CA GLY A 307 5.04 -6.67 -1.31
C GLY A 307 5.61 -7.03 -2.68
N LEU A 308 4.73 -7.55 -3.54
CA LEU A 308 4.98 -7.93 -4.92
C LEU A 308 4.04 -7.16 -5.85
N ILE A 309 4.59 -6.57 -6.90
CA ILE A 309 3.84 -6.09 -8.06
C ILE A 309 3.87 -7.19 -9.11
N LEU A 310 2.71 -7.57 -9.63
CA LEU A 310 2.56 -8.65 -10.59
C LEU A 310 1.79 -8.13 -11.81
N ILE A 311 2.49 -7.80 -12.89
CA ILE A 311 1.86 -7.27 -14.11
C ILE A 311 1.68 -8.38 -15.14
N LYS A 312 0.44 -8.72 -15.44
CA LYS A 312 0.07 -9.61 -16.53
C LYS A 312 0.06 -8.86 -17.85
N VAL A 313 0.68 -9.41 -18.88
CA VAL A 313 0.75 -8.79 -20.21
C VAL A 313 -0.63 -8.50 -20.78
N LYS A 314 -1.52 -9.47 -20.66
CA LYS A 314 -2.94 -9.34 -20.99
C LYS A 314 -3.78 -9.52 -19.73
N GLY A 315 -3.93 -8.43 -18.98
CA GLY A 315 -4.83 -8.36 -17.83
C GLY A 315 -6.29 -8.63 -18.24
N ASN A 316 -7.07 -9.15 -17.31
CA ASN A 316 -8.51 -9.39 -17.49
C ASN A 316 -9.38 -8.13 -17.30
N ILE A 317 -8.78 -6.99 -16.95
CA ILE A 317 -9.48 -5.73 -16.70
C ILE A 317 -9.26 -4.74 -17.86
N SER A 318 -10.34 -4.11 -18.32
CA SER A 318 -10.29 -3.05 -19.33
C SER A 318 -9.49 -1.84 -18.82
N GLY A 319 -8.65 -1.24 -19.69
CA GLY A 319 -7.78 -0.12 -19.35
C GLY A 319 -6.33 -0.50 -19.02
N TYR A 320 -6.06 -1.75 -18.65
CA TYR A 320 -4.71 -2.23 -18.29
C TYR A 320 -3.87 -2.78 -19.46
N LYS A 321 -4.19 -2.37 -20.70
CA LYS A 321 -3.54 -2.90 -21.90
C LYS A 321 -2.11 -2.38 -22.03
N LEU A 322 -1.15 -3.28 -22.21
CA LEU A 322 0.24 -2.92 -22.53
C LEU A 322 0.50 -2.79 -24.04
N PHE A 323 -0.32 -3.50 -24.84
CA PHE A 323 -0.23 -3.55 -26.29
C PHE A 323 -1.57 -3.17 -26.94
N ASP A 324 -1.49 -2.62 -28.14
CA ASP A 324 -2.66 -2.46 -29.01
C ASP A 324 -3.10 -3.79 -29.63
N ALA A 325 -4.22 -3.79 -30.33
CA ALA A 325 -4.77 -4.99 -30.97
C ALA A 325 -3.84 -5.60 -32.05
N SER A 326 -2.85 -4.86 -32.53
CA SER A 326 -1.84 -5.31 -33.50
C SER A 326 -0.56 -5.82 -32.84
N GLY A 327 -0.51 -5.91 -31.51
CA GLY A 327 0.67 -6.37 -30.77
C GLY A 327 1.80 -5.35 -30.65
N LYS A 328 1.53 -4.07 -30.94
CA LYS A 328 2.49 -2.97 -30.79
C LYS A 328 2.29 -2.29 -29.45
N LEU A 329 3.34 -1.68 -28.89
CA LEU A 329 3.25 -0.94 -27.62
C LEU A 329 2.14 0.11 -27.70
N ILE A 330 1.47 0.49 -26.62
CA ILE A 330 0.49 1.60 -26.68
C ILE A 330 1.17 2.92 -27.07
N THR A 331 2.40 3.15 -26.62
CA THR A 331 3.13 4.40 -26.88
C THR A 331 3.32 4.69 -28.36
N ARG A 332 3.05 5.92 -28.80
CA ARG A 332 3.23 6.38 -30.18
C ARG A 332 3.99 7.70 -30.21
N LYS A 333 4.59 8.04 -31.35
CA LYS A 333 4.89 9.44 -31.64
C LYS A 333 4.06 9.92 -32.81
N ASN A 334 3.41 11.07 -32.65
CA ASN A 334 2.64 11.69 -33.71
C ASN A 334 3.56 12.30 -34.80
N GLN A 335 2.96 12.91 -35.83
CA GLN A 335 3.68 13.55 -36.93
C GLN A 335 4.61 14.69 -36.50
N PHE A 336 4.37 15.29 -35.33
CA PHE A 336 5.19 16.34 -34.73
C PHE A 336 6.29 15.79 -33.80
N ASN A 337 6.51 14.46 -33.79
CA ASN A 337 7.50 13.78 -32.94
C ASN A 337 7.19 13.86 -31.43
N ILE A 338 5.97 14.25 -31.05
CA ILE A 338 5.46 14.29 -29.67
C ILE A 338 4.95 12.89 -29.30
N ILE A 339 5.22 12.45 -28.06
CA ILE A 339 4.73 11.18 -27.54
C ILE A 339 3.25 11.32 -27.20
N ASP A 340 2.39 10.64 -27.95
CA ASP A 340 0.94 10.63 -27.74
C ASP A 340 0.29 9.44 -28.49
N PRO A 341 -0.33 8.46 -27.79
CA PRO A 341 -0.41 8.36 -26.33
C PRO A 341 0.93 7.93 -25.70
N ALA A 342 1.08 8.21 -24.41
CA ALA A 342 2.20 7.73 -23.59
C ALA A 342 2.08 6.23 -23.27
N ALA A 343 3.11 5.66 -22.63
CA ALA A 343 3.00 4.32 -22.04
C ALA A 343 1.97 4.32 -20.90
N PRO A 344 1.26 3.20 -20.65
CA PRO A 344 0.33 3.11 -19.53
C PRO A 344 1.06 3.33 -18.20
N ILE A 345 0.45 4.14 -17.34
CA ILE A 345 0.93 4.45 -16.00
C ILE A 345 -0.08 3.88 -15.01
N PHE A 346 0.38 2.97 -14.16
CA PHE A 346 -0.39 2.39 -13.08
C PHE A 346 -0.02 3.04 -11.75
N GLU A 347 -0.93 3.02 -10.79
CA GLU A 347 -0.76 3.69 -9.50
C GLU A 347 -1.00 2.73 -8.34
N ILE A 348 -0.23 2.90 -7.28
CA ILE A 348 -0.43 2.27 -5.97
C ILE A 348 -0.45 3.39 -4.94
N HIS A 349 -1.54 3.53 -4.20
CA HIS A 349 -1.74 4.64 -3.26
C HIS A 349 -1.65 4.16 -1.83
N PHE A 350 -0.62 4.60 -1.11
CA PHE A 350 -0.47 4.37 0.31
C PHE A 350 -0.87 5.62 1.10
N LEU A 351 -1.74 5.44 2.09
CA LEU A 351 -2.00 6.46 3.09
C LEU A 351 -0.91 6.43 4.16
N SER A 352 -0.69 7.59 4.78
CA SER A 352 0.12 7.73 5.97
C SER A 352 -0.65 7.27 7.19
N ARG A 353 0.08 6.74 8.18
CA ARG A 353 -0.47 6.36 9.48
C ARG A 353 -1.10 7.58 10.15
N PRO A 354 -2.39 7.53 10.48
CA PRO A 354 -3.05 8.63 11.19
C PRO A 354 -2.80 8.50 12.69
N SER A 355 -2.45 9.61 13.35
CA SER A 355 -2.24 9.68 14.79
C SER A 355 -2.78 10.98 15.38
N PHE A 356 -3.20 10.94 16.63
CA PHE A 356 -3.51 12.15 17.39
C PHE A 356 -2.21 12.88 17.73
N TRP A 357 -2.14 14.17 17.44
CA TRP A 357 -0.96 14.96 17.79
C TRP A 357 -1.11 15.39 19.25
N ARG A 358 -0.22 14.89 20.11
CA ARG A 358 -0.26 15.10 21.56
C ARG A 358 0.93 15.95 21.99
N TYR A 359 0.62 17.17 22.41
CA TYR A 359 1.61 18.15 22.83
C TYR A 359 1.84 18.04 24.32
N MET A 360 3.11 18.00 24.70
CA MET A 360 3.54 17.82 26.08
C MET A 360 4.63 18.84 26.39
N ASN A 361 4.54 19.45 27.58
CA ASN A 361 5.55 20.39 28.01
C ASN A 361 6.89 19.67 28.23
N ASN A 362 7.98 20.23 27.69
CA ASN A 362 9.32 19.64 27.80
C ASN A 362 9.91 19.62 29.22
N ARG A 363 9.25 20.27 30.19
CA ARG A 363 9.55 20.24 31.63
C ARG A 363 8.49 19.48 32.43
N ASN A 364 7.59 18.74 31.77
CA ASN A 364 6.48 18.02 32.38
C ASN A 364 5.50 18.89 33.18
N HIS A 365 5.42 20.20 32.86
CA HIS A 365 4.40 21.08 33.41
C HIS A 365 3.09 20.94 32.63
N ALA A 366 1.95 21.22 33.28
CA ALA A 366 0.67 21.24 32.59
C ALA A 366 0.61 22.39 31.56
N LEU A 367 0.24 22.08 30.32
CA LEU A 367 -0.08 23.08 29.31
C LEU A 367 -1.38 23.80 29.67
N GLN A 368 -1.49 25.07 29.27
CA GLN A 368 -2.67 25.87 29.55
C GLN A 368 -3.93 25.27 28.87
N SER A 369 -4.99 25.14 29.66
CA SER A 369 -6.27 24.61 29.18
C SER A 369 -7.01 25.60 28.28
N GLY A 370 -7.76 25.07 27.31
CA GLY A 370 -8.63 25.87 26.42
C GLY A 370 -7.93 26.51 25.22
N LEU A 371 -6.62 26.28 25.05
CA LEU A 371 -5.89 26.73 23.87
C LEU A 371 -6.32 25.98 22.62
N TYR A 372 -6.48 26.73 21.52
CA TYR A 372 -6.89 26.21 20.21
C TYR A 372 -8.09 25.27 20.31
N SER A 373 -9.11 25.68 21.06
CA SER A 373 -10.28 24.86 21.38
C SER A 373 -11.02 24.32 20.16
N ASP A 374 -10.85 24.92 18.99
CA ASP A 374 -11.39 24.42 17.72
C ASP A 374 -10.63 23.19 17.20
N LEU A 375 -9.33 23.11 17.47
CA LEU A 375 -8.42 22.08 16.96
C LEU A 375 -8.07 21.01 18.00
N MET A 376 -8.11 21.34 19.29
CA MET A 376 -7.55 20.53 20.37
C MET A 376 -8.52 20.28 21.54
N HIS A 377 -8.30 19.17 22.24
CA HIS A 377 -8.77 18.91 23.59
C HIS A 377 -7.65 19.17 24.59
N SER A 378 -8.00 19.72 25.76
CA SER A 378 -7.10 19.78 26.91
C SER A 378 -7.48 18.68 27.89
N ILE A 379 -6.56 17.75 28.14
CA ILE A 379 -6.78 16.57 28.99
C ILE A 379 -5.54 16.39 29.86
N ASP A 380 -5.70 16.39 31.18
CA ASP A 380 -4.64 16.12 32.16
C ASP A 380 -3.33 16.92 31.94
N GLY A 381 -3.45 18.20 31.55
CA GLY A 381 -2.31 19.07 31.28
C GLY A 381 -1.64 18.88 29.92
N LEU A 382 -2.23 18.07 29.03
CA LEU A 382 -1.80 17.87 27.64
C LEU A 382 -2.77 18.56 26.67
N LEU A 383 -2.29 18.88 25.47
CA LEU A 383 -3.14 19.28 24.34
C LEU A 383 -3.12 18.19 23.28
N ILE A 384 -4.30 17.71 22.88
CA ILE A 384 -4.44 16.58 21.95
C ILE A 384 -5.34 17.01 20.80
N SER A 385 -4.96 16.72 19.55
CA SER A 385 -5.82 17.01 18.39
C SER A 385 -7.19 16.35 18.52
N LYS A 386 -8.24 17.04 18.06
CA LYS A 386 -9.61 16.48 18.06
C LYS A 386 -9.76 15.29 17.12
N GLU A 387 -9.03 15.33 16.02
CA GLU A 387 -9.01 14.28 15.00
C GLU A 387 -7.57 13.82 14.75
N PRO A 388 -7.37 12.55 14.36
CA PRO A 388 -6.05 12.07 14.02
C PRO A 388 -5.61 12.65 12.68
N LYS A 389 -4.33 13.05 12.60
CA LYS A 389 -3.70 13.58 11.40
C LYS A 389 -2.65 12.61 10.87
N SER A 390 -2.55 12.56 9.55
CA SER A 390 -1.54 11.81 8.83
C SER A 390 -0.15 12.35 9.12
N LEU A 391 0.84 11.45 9.25
CA LEU A 391 2.25 11.84 9.26
C LEU A 391 2.69 12.35 7.88
N THR A 392 3.52 13.38 7.84
CA THR A 392 4.00 14.04 6.61
C THR A 392 5.49 14.34 6.68
N ALA A 393 6.17 14.29 5.52
CA ALA A 393 7.59 14.63 5.40
C ALA A 393 7.85 16.12 5.62
N ASN A 394 6.90 16.96 5.19
CA ASN A 394 6.95 18.40 5.35
C ASN A 394 6.07 18.82 6.54
N SER A 395 6.37 19.99 7.13
CA SER A 395 5.47 20.62 8.08
C SER A 395 4.13 20.94 7.41
N THR A 396 3.05 20.49 8.04
CA THR A 396 1.68 20.78 7.62
C THR A 396 0.98 21.67 8.62
N LEU A 397 0.09 22.51 8.10
CA LEU A 397 -0.70 23.45 8.87
C LEU A 397 -2.05 22.83 9.23
N PHE A 398 -2.64 23.30 10.33
CA PHE A 398 -4.03 23.04 10.66
C PHE A 398 -4.93 23.98 9.86
N LYS A 399 -6.09 23.47 9.44
CA LYS A 399 -7.13 24.28 8.82
C LYS A 399 -8.16 24.62 9.89
N LEU A 400 -8.32 25.91 10.18
CA LEU A 400 -9.35 26.41 11.08
C LEU A 400 -10.73 26.36 10.41
N PRO A 401 -11.84 26.47 11.16
CA PRO A 401 -13.19 26.44 10.60
C PRO A 401 -13.46 27.51 9.52
N ASP A 402 -12.76 28.64 9.58
CA ASP A 402 -12.80 29.72 8.57
C ASP A 402 -11.89 29.46 7.35
N SER A 403 -11.32 28.26 7.25
CA SER A 403 -10.34 27.83 6.25
C SER A 403 -8.97 28.50 6.30
N SER A 404 -8.70 29.35 7.30
CA SER A 404 -7.36 29.88 7.51
C SER A 404 -6.40 28.78 7.98
N LEU A 405 -5.11 28.94 7.67
CA LEU A 405 -4.08 27.98 8.01
C LEU A 405 -3.36 28.42 9.29
N PHE A 406 -3.27 27.51 10.25
CA PHE A 406 -2.68 27.74 11.55
C PHE A 406 -1.52 26.78 11.79
N TYR A 407 -0.35 27.32 12.15
CA TYR A 407 0.82 26.50 12.44
C TYR A 407 0.77 25.99 13.87
N LEU A 408 1.02 24.69 14.02
CA LEU A 408 1.41 24.09 15.28
C LEU A 408 2.66 23.24 15.06
N PRO A 409 3.52 23.06 16.08
CA PRO A 409 4.68 22.19 15.99
C PRO A 409 4.29 20.81 15.46
N ASN A 410 4.97 20.37 14.40
CA ASN A 410 4.71 19.08 13.77
C ASN A 410 5.54 17.98 14.48
N PRO A 411 5.12 16.70 14.43
CA PRO A 411 5.93 15.61 14.94
C PRO A 411 7.26 15.53 14.20
N VAL A 412 8.36 15.38 14.95
CA VAL A 412 9.71 15.27 14.39
C VAL A 412 10.07 13.79 14.26
N GLY A 413 10.03 13.28 13.03
CA GLY A 413 10.37 11.89 12.76
C GLY A 413 9.23 10.90 13.05
N VAL A 414 9.60 9.62 13.15
CA VAL A 414 8.68 8.46 13.24
C VAL A 414 8.70 7.76 14.59
N ASP A 415 9.61 8.15 15.49
CA ASP A 415 10.02 7.30 16.59
C ASP A 415 9.18 7.48 17.88
N GLU A 416 8.23 8.42 17.90
CA GLU A 416 7.37 8.69 19.07
C GLU A 416 5.88 8.39 18.81
N ILE A 417 5.58 7.30 18.09
CA ILE A 417 4.20 6.80 18.01
C ILE A 417 3.89 5.98 19.27
N HIS A 418 3.01 6.50 20.12
CA HIS A 418 2.53 5.83 21.31
C HIS A 418 1.13 5.21 21.08
N ILE A 419 0.91 3.99 21.55
CA ILE A 419 -0.38 3.31 21.47
C ILE A 419 -1.01 3.27 22.86
N GLU A 420 -2.16 3.90 23.02
CA GLU A 420 -2.87 3.94 24.29
C GLU A 420 -4.37 3.84 24.04
N ASN A 421 -5.05 2.90 24.72
CA ASN A 421 -6.50 2.72 24.62
C ASN A 421 -7.02 2.61 23.17
N LYS A 422 -6.32 1.81 22.33
CA LYS A 422 -6.61 1.62 20.89
C LYS A 422 -6.46 2.89 20.01
N LYS A 423 -5.83 3.94 20.54
CA LYS A 423 -5.49 5.16 19.81
C LYS A 423 -4.00 5.23 19.56
N LEU A 424 -3.63 5.86 18.44
CA LEU A 424 -2.25 6.20 18.13
C LEU A 424 -2.02 7.67 18.40
N TYR A 425 -0.96 7.99 19.13
CA TYR A 425 -0.51 9.35 19.42
C TYR A 425 0.87 9.58 18.81
N SER A 426 1.09 10.75 18.24
CA SER A 426 2.43 11.28 17.99
C SER A 426 2.72 12.31 19.06
N ASP A 427 3.70 12.02 19.90
CA ASP A 427 4.08 12.91 20.99
C ASP A 427 4.97 14.05 20.47
N ILE A 428 4.70 15.27 20.94
CA ILE A 428 5.35 16.50 20.46
C ILE A 428 5.75 17.34 21.66
N MET A 429 7.06 17.37 21.93
CA MET A 429 7.62 18.13 23.04
C MET A 429 7.66 19.62 22.73
N VAL A 430 7.20 20.43 23.67
CA VAL A 430 7.02 21.87 23.47
C VAL A 430 7.43 22.70 24.70
N PRO A 431 7.99 23.92 24.52
CA PRO A 431 8.38 24.79 25.63
C PRO A 431 7.18 25.44 26.35
N GLU A 432 7.38 25.83 27.60
CA GLU A 432 6.35 26.36 28.50
C GLU A 432 5.83 27.78 28.17
N SER A 433 6.65 28.68 27.59
CA SER A 433 6.47 30.12 27.87
C SER A 433 5.89 31.04 26.78
N ASP A 434 5.46 30.60 25.59
CA ASP A 434 4.77 31.44 24.56
C ASP A 434 3.87 30.63 23.58
N LEU A 435 3.16 29.62 24.12
CA LEU A 435 1.96 28.88 23.65
C LEU A 435 1.80 28.42 22.17
N PHE A 436 2.84 28.55 21.35
CA PHE A 436 3.04 28.24 19.91
C PHE A 436 2.60 29.37 18.96
N PRO A 437 3.51 30.00 18.17
CA PRO A 437 4.50 29.34 17.31
C PRO A 437 5.87 30.09 17.16
N LEU A 438 6.83 29.59 16.38
CA LEU A 438 7.47 30.33 15.27
C LEU A 438 8.47 29.44 14.50
N ALA A 439 7.99 28.88 13.40
CA ALA A 439 8.55 28.97 12.06
C ALA A 439 7.85 27.95 11.16
N PRO A 440 7.77 28.21 9.83
CA PRO A 440 7.97 29.50 9.14
C PRO A 440 6.92 29.82 8.05
#